data_AF-A0A2K8PDV4-F1
#
_entry.id   AF-A0A2K8PDV4-F1
#
_cell.length_a   1.000
_cell.length_b   1.000
_cell.length_c   1.000
_cell.angle_alpha   90.00
_cell.angle_beta   90.00
_cell.angle_gamma   90.00
#
_symmetry.space_group_name_H-M   'P 1'
#
loop_
_entity.id
_entity.type
_entity.pdbx_description
1 polymer ?
#
loop_
_entity_poly.entity_id
_entity_poly.type
_entity_poly.pdbx_seq_one_letter_code
_entity_poly.pdbx_strand_id
1 'polypeptide(L)'
;MSFGDPNNPYGQQQPPAPQGQPGYGYPQQAPQGVPPQGGYGYPQQGQQPYGGVPPQAPGTIQANNGYINVAGLGTVQLPTMGRRLGARLIDGVAIGILYAIFSAIGLAGVFGASKSIDDCSGMDPLSPAYSSCLDDANAAAGGIVMTFLGIMLLFFLVTLLYEWLMIAFAGATLGKMALGLKVVKENTGQNPGLGGGFIRWIIPIVGAFLCYIGAVLVYLSPFFDNSGKLQGWHDRAAGTIVVKTK
;
A
#
# COMPACT_ATOMS: atom_id res chain seq x y z
N MET A 1 -29.18 -53.06 -33.43
CA MET A 1 -29.45 -51.83 -32.66
C MET A 1 -28.15 -51.10 -32.44
N SER A 2 -28.05 -49.87 -32.94
CA SER A 2 -27.37 -48.71 -32.36
C SER A 2 -26.94 -47.79 -33.50
N PHE A 3 -27.68 -46.70 -33.65
CA PHE A 3 -27.46 -45.65 -34.63
C PHE A 3 -26.25 -44.81 -34.23
N GLY A 4 -25.43 -44.44 -35.22
CA GLY A 4 -24.31 -43.52 -35.04
C GLY A 4 -24.81 -42.11 -34.70
N ASP A 5 -24.06 -41.46 -33.83
CA ASP A 5 -24.31 -40.11 -33.32
C ASP A 5 -23.81 -39.06 -34.36
N PRO A 6 -24.68 -38.19 -34.90
CA PRO A 6 -24.29 -37.20 -35.90
C PRO A 6 -24.05 -35.84 -35.26
N ASN A 7 -22.93 -35.64 -34.55
CA ASN A 7 -22.46 -34.29 -34.16
C ASN A 7 -21.01 -34.27 -33.65
N ASN A 8 -20.02 -34.38 -34.54
CA ASN A 8 -18.65 -33.98 -34.21
C ASN A 8 -17.99 -33.18 -35.36
N PRO A 9 -18.07 -31.83 -35.37
CA PRO A 9 -17.61 -31.02 -36.49
C PRO A 9 -16.13 -30.58 -36.44
N TYR A 10 -15.26 -31.14 -35.58
CA TYR A 10 -13.86 -30.70 -35.49
C TYR A 10 -12.82 -31.83 -35.45
N GLY A 11 -12.94 -32.82 -36.34
CA GLY A 11 -11.85 -33.73 -36.66
C GLY A 11 -10.71 -33.00 -37.39
N GLN A 12 -9.74 -32.48 -36.64
CA GLN A 12 -8.49 -31.93 -37.21
C GLN A 12 -7.58 -33.07 -37.70
N GLN A 13 -7.40 -33.17 -39.01
CA GLN A 13 -6.29 -33.90 -39.63
C GLN A 13 -5.17 -32.91 -39.96
N GLN A 14 -3.98 -33.12 -39.39
CA GLN A 14 -2.74 -32.42 -39.78
C GLN A 14 -2.16 -33.04 -41.05
N PRO A 15 -1.75 -32.23 -42.05
CA PRO A 15 -0.79 -32.66 -43.08
C PRO A 15 0.64 -32.20 -42.75
N PRO A 16 1.66 -32.94 -43.25
CA PRO A 16 3.05 -32.81 -42.81
C PRO A 16 3.84 -31.69 -43.49
N ALA A 17 4.90 -31.24 -42.82
CA ALA A 17 5.83 -30.19 -43.25
C ALA A 17 6.70 -30.58 -44.45
N PRO A 18 7.09 -29.61 -45.30
CA PRO A 18 8.27 -29.74 -46.17
C PRO A 18 9.46 -28.87 -45.71
N GLN A 19 10.64 -29.50 -45.68
CA GLN A 19 11.98 -28.90 -45.58
C GLN A 19 12.51 -28.42 -46.96
N GLY A 20 13.37 -27.38 -46.96
CA GLY A 20 14.28 -26.98 -48.07
C GLY A 20 13.96 -25.57 -48.64
N GLN A 21 14.86 -24.64 -48.97
CA GLN A 21 16.32 -24.49 -49.09
C GLN A 21 16.68 -22.98 -49.02
N PRO A 22 17.94 -22.55 -48.86
CA PRO A 22 18.34 -21.14 -48.95
C PRO A 22 18.69 -20.75 -50.40
N GLY A 23 17.92 -19.85 -51.01
CA GLY A 23 18.15 -19.34 -52.37
C GLY A 23 18.57 -17.87 -52.39
N TYR A 24 19.81 -17.60 -52.81
CA TYR A 24 20.32 -16.28 -53.17
C TYR A 24 19.85 -15.90 -54.60
N GLY A 25 19.31 -14.69 -54.80
CA GLY A 25 18.91 -14.17 -56.11
C GLY A 25 18.82 -12.65 -56.14
N TYR A 26 19.36 -12.04 -57.18
CA TYR A 26 19.72 -10.63 -57.42
C TYR A 26 18.56 -9.61 -57.41
N PRO A 27 18.84 -8.30 -57.24
CA PRO A 27 17.82 -7.25 -57.34
C PRO A 27 17.45 -6.97 -58.81
N GLN A 28 16.17 -7.10 -59.14
CA GLN A 28 15.61 -6.73 -60.45
C GLN A 28 15.15 -5.27 -60.40
N GLN A 29 15.74 -4.43 -61.26
CA GLN A 29 15.36 -3.03 -61.45
C GLN A 29 13.92 -2.93 -62.01
N ALA A 30 13.12 -2.04 -61.43
CA ALA A 30 11.76 -1.75 -61.89
C ALA A 30 11.75 -0.60 -62.93
N PRO A 31 10.95 -0.68 -64.02
CA PRO A 31 10.76 0.41 -64.97
C PRO A 31 9.91 1.55 -64.39
N GLN A 32 10.23 2.74 -64.83
CA GLN A 32 9.71 4.03 -64.39
C GLN A 32 8.30 4.31 -64.96
N GLY A 33 7.36 4.69 -64.08
CA GLY A 33 6.23 5.57 -64.43
C GLY A 33 4.84 4.96 -64.54
N VAL A 34 4.12 4.83 -63.41
CA VAL A 34 2.65 4.97 -63.30
C VAL A 34 2.29 5.30 -61.82
N PRO A 35 1.48 6.33 -61.50
CA PRO A 35 1.01 6.55 -60.13
C PRO A 35 -0.34 5.85 -59.88
N PRO A 36 -0.50 5.00 -58.85
CA PRO A 36 -1.82 4.57 -58.39
C PRO A 36 -2.26 5.35 -57.14
N GLN A 37 -3.56 5.66 -57.16
CA GLN A 37 -4.36 6.36 -56.15
C GLN A 37 -4.23 5.81 -54.72
N GLY A 38 -4.47 6.71 -53.77
CA GLY A 38 -4.48 6.46 -52.33
C GLY A 38 -5.40 5.32 -51.92
N GLY A 39 -4.79 4.26 -51.41
CA GLY A 39 -5.43 3.18 -50.67
C GLY A 39 -5.13 3.31 -49.18
N TYR A 40 -6.16 3.13 -48.36
CA TYR A 40 -6.11 3.08 -46.90
C TYR A 40 -5.05 2.05 -46.44
N GLY A 41 -3.93 2.57 -45.94
CA GLY A 41 -2.84 1.76 -45.42
C GLY A 41 -3.18 1.18 -44.06
N TYR A 42 -3.31 -0.14 -43.99
CA TYR A 42 -3.12 -0.88 -42.74
C TYR A 42 -1.69 -0.60 -42.23
N PRO A 43 -1.48 -0.31 -40.94
CA PRO A 43 -0.12 -0.20 -40.42
C PRO A 43 0.55 -1.56 -40.54
N GLN A 44 1.55 -1.62 -41.42
CA GLN A 44 2.48 -2.72 -41.54
C GLN A 44 3.11 -2.92 -40.17
N GLN A 45 2.83 -4.06 -39.52
CA GLN A 45 3.53 -4.48 -38.31
C GLN A 45 5.00 -4.70 -38.68
N GLY A 46 5.82 -3.66 -38.50
CA GLY A 46 7.25 -3.81 -38.41
C GLY A 46 7.55 -4.78 -37.27
N GLN A 47 8.24 -5.88 -37.58
CA GLN A 47 8.75 -6.81 -36.57
C GLN A 47 9.52 -6.00 -35.52
N GLN A 48 8.95 -5.86 -34.33
CA GLN A 48 9.61 -5.18 -33.24
C GLN A 48 10.68 -6.11 -32.64
N PRO A 49 11.91 -5.61 -32.41
CA PRO A 49 12.92 -6.36 -31.68
C PRO A 49 12.39 -6.74 -30.28
N TYR A 50 12.57 -8.00 -29.93
CA TYR A 50 12.24 -8.55 -28.62
C TYR A 50 12.94 -7.74 -27.52
N GLY A 51 12.20 -6.87 -26.82
CA GLY A 51 12.72 -6.07 -25.70
C GLY A 51 12.09 -4.68 -25.46
N GLY A 52 11.22 -4.18 -26.34
CA GLY A 52 10.59 -2.86 -26.19
C GLY A 52 9.27 -2.89 -25.42
N VAL A 53 9.16 -2.14 -24.32
CA VAL A 53 7.87 -1.85 -23.66
C VAL A 53 7.06 -0.96 -24.61
N PRO A 54 5.80 -1.32 -24.97
CA PRO A 54 4.99 -0.46 -25.85
C PRO A 54 4.73 0.89 -25.17
N PRO A 55 4.72 2.01 -25.93
CA PRO A 55 4.37 3.32 -25.39
C PRO A 55 2.98 3.27 -24.77
N GLN A 56 2.90 3.47 -23.45
CA GLN A 56 1.63 3.52 -22.73
C GLN A 56 0.83 4.74 -23.22
N ALA A 57 -0.40 4.51 -23.66
CA ALA A 57 -1.32 5.58 -24.04
C ALA A 57 -1.53 6.53 -22.84
N PRO A 58 -1.63 7.86 -23.06
CA PRO A 58 -1.86 8.81 -21.99
C PRO A 58 -3.17 8.46 -21.25
N GLY A 59 -3.08 8.08 -19.97
CA GLY A 59 -4.24 7.90 -19.09
C GLY A 59 -4.43 6.51 -18.47
N THR A 60 -3.74 5.46 -18.92
CA THR A 60 -3.84 4.13 -18.28
C THR A 60 -2.46 3.61 -17.89
N ILE A 61 -2.02 3.96 -16.67
CA ILE A 61 -0.80 3.40 -16.12
C ILE A 61 -1.08 1.97 -15.61
N GLN A 62 -1.30 1.01 -16.51
CA GLN A 62 -1.43 -0.40 -16.12
C GLN A 62 -0.03 -0.98 -15.91
N ALA A 63 0.17 -1.66 -14.78
CA ALA A 63 1.45 -2.31 -14.53
C ALA A 63 1.62 -3.50 -15.48
N ASN A 64 2.72 -3.53 -16.23
CA ASN A 64 3.06 -4.67 -17.10
C ASN A 64 4.17 -5.47 -16.42
N ASN A 65 3.91 -6.74 -16.12
CA ASN A 65 4.86 -7.65 -15.45
C ASN A 65 5.44 -7.09 -14.12
N GLY A 66 4.64 -6.33 -13.36
CA GLY A 66 5.06 -5.72 -12.10
C GLY A 66 5.94 -4.48 -12.23
N TYR A 67 6.06 -3.90 -13.42
CA TYR A 67 6.72 -2.63 -13.67
C TYR A 67 5.70 -1.57 -14.08
N ILE A 68 6.04 -0.32 -13.76
CA ILE A 68 5.19 0.83 -14.05
C ILE A 68 6.07 2.02 -14.46
N ASN A 69 5.64 2.81 -15.45
CA ASN A 69 6.32 4.06 -15.79
C ASN A 69 5.74 5.19 -14.94
N VAL A 70 6.57 5.81 -14.10
CA VAL A 70 6.20 6.94 -13.24
C VAL A 70 6.89 8.18 -13.76
N ALA A 71 6.12 9.26 -13.93
CA ALA A 71 6.66 10.54 -14.36
C ALA A 71 7.78 10.99 -13.40
N GLY A 72 8.92 11.41 -13.95
CA GLY A 72 10.10 11.83 -13.18
C GLY A 72 10.99 10.70 -12.66
N LEU A 73 10.54 9.44 -12.68
CA LEU A 73 11.33 8.27 -12.23
C LEU A 73 11.56 7.22 -13.33
N GLY A 74 10.82 7.29 -14.43
CA GLY A 74 10.89 6.30 -15.50
C GLY A 74 10.26 4.97 -15.10
N THR A 75 10.75 3.87 -15.66
CA THR A 75 10.22 2.53 -15.39
C THR A 75 10.74 2.02 -14.06
N VAL A 76 9.83 1.84 -13.09
CA VAL A 76 10.12 1.39 -11.73
C VAL A 76 9.37 0.11 -11.40
N GLN A 77 9.95 -0.71 -10.52
CA GLN A 77 9.36 -1.98 -10.13
C GLN A 77 8.40 -1.81 -8.95
N LEU A 78 7.25 -2.47 -9.03
CA LEU A 78 6.30 -2.55 -7.94
C LEU A 78 6.74 -3.61 -6.92
N PRO A 79 6.67 -3.32 -5.62
CA PRO A 79 6.92 -4.31 -4.58
C PRO A 79 5.72 -5.26 -4.46
N THR A 80 6.04 -6.54 -4.23
CA THR A 80 5.03 -7.54 -3.88
C THR A 80 4.34 -7.19 -2.57
N MET A 81 3.12 -7.70 -2.38
CA MET A 81 2.38 -7.50 -1.13
C MET A 81 3.15 -8.02 0.09
N GLY A 82 3.92 -9.10 -0.05
CA GLY A 82 4.77 -9.63 1.02
C GLY A 82 5.86 -8.65 1.48
N ARG A 83 6.50 -7.90 0.56
CA ARG A 83 7.47 -6.86 0.96
C ARG A 83 6.79 -5.68 1.65
N ARG A 84 5.59 -5.30 1.21
CA ARG A 84 4.81 -4.24 1.88
C ARG A 84 4.38 -4.66 3.29
N LEU A 85 3.97 -5.91 3.46
CA LEU A 85 3.67 -6.50 4.76
C LEU A 85 4.93 -6.57 5.64
N GLY A 86 6.05 -7.02 5.10
CA GLY A 86 7.33 -7.05 5.82
C GLY A 86 7.75 -5.66 6.32
N ALA A 87 7.56 -4.62 5.52
CA ALA A 87 7.83 -3.25 5.94
C ALA A 87 6.93 -2.84 7.11
N ARG A 88 5.64 -3.18 7.04
CA ARG A 88 4.68 -2.96 8.14
C ARG A 88 5.03 -3.73 9.41
N LEU A 89 5.56 -4.95 9.29
CA LEU A 89 6.02 -5.72 10.44
C LEU A 89 7.22 -5.06 11.13
N ILE A 90 8.19 -4.56 10.37
CA ILE A 90 9.34 -3.81 10.93
C ILE A 90 8.87 -2.52 11.61
N ASP A 91 7.97 -1.77 10.97
CA ASP A 91 7.35 -0.60 11.59
C ASP A 91 6.58 -0.98 12.87
N GLY A 92 5.88 -2.13 12.87
CA GLY A 92 5.18 -2.66 14.02
C GLY A 92 6.09 -3.02 15.19
N VAL A 93 7.29 -3.55 14.92
CA VAL A 93 8.30 -3.80 15.97
C VAL A 93 8.80 -2.48 16.56
N ALA A 94 9.10 -1.48 15.73
CA ALA A 94 9.54 -0.17 16.21
C ALA A 94 8.46 0.52 17.06
N ILE A 95 7.21 0.50 16.61
CA ILE A 95 6.05 1.04 17.35
C ILE A 95 5.79 0.21 18.62
N GLY A 96 5.98 -1.11 18.57
CA GLY A 96 5.82 -2.00 19.72
C GLY A 96 6.83 -1.73 20.83
N ILE A 97 8.10 -1.47 20.48
CA ILE A 97 9.14 -1.04 21.44
C ILE A 97 8.75 0.30 22.06
N LEU A 98 8.31 1.26 21.23
CA LEU A 98 7.85 2.56 21.71
C LEU A 98 6.66 2.41 22.67
N TYR A 99 5.69 1.56 22.33
CA TYR A 99 4.54 1.25 23.18
C TYR A 99 5.00 0.66 24.52
N ALA A 100 5.92 -0.31 24.51
CA ALA A 100 6.45 -0.91 25.73
C ALA A 100 7.11 0.12 26.66
N ILE A 101 7.86 1.07 26.11
CA ILE A 101 8.46 2.18 26.88
C ILE A 101 7.37 3.06 27.50
N PHE A 102 6.37 3.46 26.71
CA PHE A 102 5.25 4.28 27.19
C PHE A 102 4.44 3.57 28.28
N SER A 103 4.15 2.28 28.09
CA SER A 103 3.47 1.45 29.06
C SER A 103 4.28 1.28 30.35
N ALA A 104 5.61 1.12 30.25
CA ALA A 104 6.47 1.03 31.43
C ALA A 104 6.46 2.34 32.24
N ILE A 105 6.54 3.49 31.57
CA ILE A 105 6.45 4.82 32.21
C ILE A 105 5.08 5.01 32.86
N GLY A 106 4.01 4.71 32.12
CA GLY A 106 2.65 4.83 32.64
C GLY A 106 2.42 3.94 33.85
N LEU A 107 2.83 2.67 33.77
CA LEU A 107 2.71 1.72 34.87
C LEU A 107 3.53 2.13 36.09
N ALA A 108 4.75 2.64 35.90
CA ALA A 108 5.56 3.19 36.99
C ALA A 108 4.88 4.40 37.65
N GLY A 109 4.27 5.29 36.86
CA GLY A 109 3.49 6.41 37.36
C GLY A 109 2.28 5.97 38.18
N VAL A 110 1.52 4.98 37.69
CA VAL A 110 0.38 4.40 38.42
C VAL A 110 0.83 3.78 39.74
N PHE A 111 1.82 2.89 39.73
CA PHE A 111 2.31 2.25 40.95
C PHE A 111 2.90 3.24 41.96
N GLY A 112 3.51 4.32 41.48
CA GLY A 112 3.97 5.43 42.34
C GLY A 112 2.79 6.09 43.06
N ALA A 113 1.75 6.45 42.30
CA ALA A 113 0.55 7.11 42.84
C ALA A 113 -0.28 6.19 43.74
N SER A 114 -0.30 4.86 43.50
CA SER A 114 -1.05 3.91 44.34
C SER A 114 -0.51 3.83 45.76
N LYS A 115 0.80 4.08 45.97
CA LYS A 115 1.43 4.02 47.31
C LYS A 115 1.05 5.19 48.21
N SER A 116 0.53 6.27 47.64
CA SER A 116 0.09 7.47 48.37
C SER A 116 -1.42 7.46 48.66
N ILE A 117 -2.12 6.35 48.37
CA ILE A 117 -3.55 6.23 48.65
C ILE A 117 -3.71 5.53 49.99
N ASP A 118 -4.33 6.22 50.94
CA ASP A 118 -4.64 5.68 52.26
C ASP A 118 -5.80 4.67 52.21
N ASP A 119 -5.73 3.65 53.06
CA ASP A 119 -6.80 2.65 53.21
C ASP A 119 -7.90 3.18 54.16
N CYS A 120 -9.05 3.54 53.59
CA CYS A 120 -10.19 4.06 54.35
C CYS A 120 -11.08 2.97 54.98
N SER A 121 -10.82 1.68 54.73
CA SER A 121 -11.75 0.57 55.08
C SER A 121 -11.94 0.34 56.58
N GLY A 122 -11.00 0.79 57.42
CA GLY A 122 -11.06 0.69 58.88
C GLY A 122 -11.64 1.90 59.61
N MET A 123 -12.09 2.94 58.89
CA MET A 123 -12.62 4.18 59.48
C MET A 123 -14.14 4.11 59.67
N ASP A 124 -14.66 4.88 60.64
CA ASP A 124 -16.11 5.04 60.84
C ASP A 124 -16.73 5.77 59.63
N PRO A 125 -17.66 5.14 58.89
CA PRO A 125 -18.29 5.75 57.71
C PRO A 125 -19.06 7.04 57.97
N LEU A 126 -19.45 7.32 59.22
CA LEU A 126 -20.16 8.54 59.61
C LEU A 126 -19.22 9.66 60.05
N SER A 127 -17.91 9.40 60.09
CA SER A 127 -16.92 10.39 60.54
C SER A 127 -16.53 11.36 59.41
N PRO A 128 -16.27 12.64 59.72
CA PRO A 128 -15.69 13.59 58.76
C PRO A 128 -14.33 13.14 58.19
N ALA A 129 -13.56 12.37 58.97
CA ALA A 129 -12.28 11.81 58.54
C ALA A 129 -12.43 10.77 57.41
N TYR A 130 -13.51 9.98 57.43
CA TYR A 130 -13.81 9.03 56.36
C TYR A 130 -14.13 9.76 55.05
N SER A 131 -14.94 10.83 55.10
CA SER A 131 -15.22 11.64 53.90
C SER A 131 -13.97 12.26 53.28
N SER A 132 -13.06 12.82 54.10
CA SER A 132 -11.81 13.38 53.56
C SER A 132 -10.90 12.30 52.97
N CYS A 133 -10.81 11.14 53.62
CA CYS A 133 -10.05 9.99 53.08
C CYS A 133 -10.58 9.55 51.71
N LEU A 134 -11.92 9.48 51.55
CA LEU A 134 -12.53 9.14 50.27
C LEU A 134 -12.27 10.20 49.20
N ASP A 135 -12.37 11.48 49.54
CA ASP A 135 -12.13 12.56 48.58
C ASP A 135 -10.69 12.53 48.08
N ASP A 136 -9.71 12.31 48.96
CA ASP A 136 -8.30 12.16 48.59
C ASP A 136 -8.06 10.92 47.73
N ALA A 137 -8.66 9.78 48.09
CA ALA A 137 -8.58 8.55 47.30
C ALA A 137 -9.20 8.70 45.90
N ASN A 138 -10.35 9.37 45.80
CA ASN A 138 -11.01 9.69 44.54
C ASN A 138 -10.19 10.66 43.69
N ALA A 139 -9.58 11.68 44.31
CA ALA A 139 -8.70 12.62 43.62
C ALA A 139 -7.45 11.90 43.07
N ALA A 140 -6.85 11.00 43.84
CA ALA A 140 -5.71 10.20 43.41
C ALA A 140 -6.09 9.25 42.25
N ALA A 141 -7.23 8.56 42.35
CA ALA A 141 -7.75 7.71 41.28
C ALA A 141 -8.03 8.51 39.99
N GLY A 142 -8.61 9.70 40.12
CA GLY A 142 -8.82 10.63 39.00
C GLY A 142 -7.50 11.05 38.34
N GLY A 143 -6.48 11.38 39.14
CA GLY A 143 -5.14 11.70 38.65
C GLY A 143 -4.47 10.56 37.88
N ILE A 144 -4.64 9.33 38.36
CA ILE A 144 -4.17 8.11 37.67
C ILE A 144 -4.85 7.96 36.31
N VAL A 145 -6.18 8.08 36.25
CA VAL A 145 -6.94 7.98 34.99
C VAL A 145 -6.51 9.06 34.01
N MET A 146 -6.37 10.31 34.45
CA MET A 146 -5.95 11.41 33.59
C MET A 146 -4.52 11.24 33.07
N THR A 147 -3.61 10.73 33.90
CA THR A 147 -2.23 10.41 33.48
C THR A 147 -2.23 9.30 32.44
N PHE A 148 -3.00 8.24 32.65
CA PHE A 148 -3.15 7.15 31.69
C PHE A 148 -3.69 7.64 30.34
N LEU A 149 -4.77 8.42 30.35
CA LEU A 149 -5.35 9.03 29.16
C LEU A 149 -4.35 9.96 28.45
N GLY A 150 -3.58 10.75 29.21
CA GLY A 150 -2.54 11.63 28.68
C GLY A 150 -1.42 10.87 27.97
N ILE A 151 -0.95 9.76 28.55
CA ILE A 151 0.06 8.89 27.93
C ILE A 151 -0.49 8.21 26.67
N MET A 152 -1.74 7.74 26.69
CA MET A 152 -2.39 7.17 25.50
C MET A 152 -2.54 8.19 24.38
N LEU A 153 -2.97 9.42 24.71
CA LEU A 153 -3.07 10.51 23.74
C LEU A 153 -1.69 10.86 23.16
N LEU A 154 -0.66 10.96 24.01
CA LEU A 154 0.70 11.24 23.57
C LEU A 154 1.22 10.14 22.62
N PHE A 155 1.02 8.87 22.97
CA PHE A 155 1.40 7.74 22.12
C PHE A 155 0.68 7.77 20.76
N PHE A 156 -0.62 8.06 20.77
CA PHE A 156 -1.41 8.23 19.56
C PHE A 156 -0.86 9.36 18.68
N LEU A 157 -0.56 10.53 19.26
CA LEU A 157 0.00 11.66 18.52
C LEU A 157 1.39 11.36 17.95
N VAL A 158 2.27 10.70 18.72
CA VAL A 158 3.60 10.32 18.25
C VAL A 158 3.53 9.35 17.07
N THR A 159 2.68 8.33 17.16
CA THR A 159 2.52 7.35 16.07
C THR A 159 1.84 7.95 14.83
N LEU A 160 0.87 8.84 15.03
CA LEU A 160 0.25 9.65 13.98
C LEU A 160 1.31 10.49 13.25
N LEU A 161 2.08 11.30 13.99
CA LEU A 161 3.07 12.20 13.41
C LEU A 161 4.20 11.41 12.74
N TYR A 162 4.62 10.28 13.33
CA TYR A 162 5.61 9.39 12.72
C TYR A 162 5.16 8.93 11.32
N GLU A 163 4.00 8.29 11.19
CA GLU A 163 3.55 7.76 9.90
C GLU A 163 3.25 8.91 8.92
N TRP A 164 2.55 9.95 9.38
CA TRP A 164 2.14 11.06 8.53
C TRP A 164 3.34 11.82 7.96
N LEU A 165 4.25 12.28 8.82
CA LEU A 165 5.37 13.14 8.41
C LEU A 165 6.44 12.35 7.65
N MET A 166 6.74 11.10 8.05
CA MET A 166 7.68 10.25 7.32
C MET A 166 7.20 9.96 5.90
N ILE A 167 5.91 9.66 5.73
CA ILE A 167 5.35 9.47 4.39
C ILE A 167 5.28 10.79 3.62
N ALA A 168 4.88 11.89 4.26
CA ALA A 168 4.77 13.19 3.60
C ALA A 168 6.11 13.67 3.05
N PHE A 169 7.18 13.61 3.86
CA PHE A 169 8.45 14.25 3.55
C PHE A 169 9.53 13.29 3.05
N ALA A 170 9.58 12.05 3.53
CA ALA A 170 10.57 11.06 3.09
C ALA A 170 9.99 10.07 2.06
N GLY A 171 8.67 9.97 1.96
CA GLY A 171 8.00 8.96 1.15
C GLY A 171 8.17 7.55 1.72
N ALA A 172 8.73 7.36 2.90
CA ALA A 172 8.96 6.03 3.46
C ALA A 172 8.97 6.09 4.99
N THR A 173 8.41 5.07 5.62
CA THR A 173 8.61 4.78 7.06
C THR A 173 9.89 3.98 7.24
N LEU A 174 10.37 3.81 8.47
CA LEU A 174 11.60 3.07 8.76
C LEU A 174 11.58 1.64 8.18
N GLY A 175 10.46 0.94 8.31
CA GLY A 175 10.29 -0.39 7.73
C GLY A 175 10.29 -0.39 6.20
N LYS A 176 9.71 0.64 5.58
CA LYS A 176 9.76 0.81 4.12
C LYS A 176 11.19 1.10 3.66
N MET A 177 11.92 1.96 4.37
CA MET A 177 13.33 2.25 4.09
C MET A 177 14.20 0.99 4.21
N ALA A 178 13.99 0.20 5.26
CA ALA A 178 14.72 -1.05 5.50
C ALA A 178 14.55 -2.07 4.35
N LEU A 179 13.37 -2.11 3.73
CA LEU A 179 13.08 -2.99 2.59
C LEU A 179 13.24 -2.33 1.21
N GLY A 180 13.81 -1.12 1.16
CA GLY A 180 14.05 -0.39 -0.09
C GLY A 180 12.76 0.02 -0.80
N LEU A 181 11.70 0.34 -0.06
CA LEU A 181 10.41 0.77 -0.58
C LEU A 181 10.23 2.27 -0.41
N LYS A 182 9.57 2.91 -1.39
CA LYS A 182 9.23 4.33 -1.33
C LYS A 182 7.84 4.59 -1.91
N VAL A 183 7.10 5.45 -1.26
CA VAL A 183 5.82 6.02 -1.69
C VAL A 183 6.11 7.29 -2.46
N VAL A 184 5.57 7.38 -3.66
CA VAL A 184 5.72 8.54 -4.55
C VAL A 184 4.38 8.88 -5.19
N LYS A 185 4.21 10.13 -5.61
CA LYS A 185 3.05 10.52 -6.43
C LYS A 185 3.18 9.95 -7.82
N GLU A 186 2.08 9.41 -8.37
CA GLU A 186 2.08 8.80 -9.70
C GLU A 186 2.41 9.80 -10.82
N ASN A 187 1.97 11.04 -10.65
CA ASN A 187 2.07 12.09 -11.68
C ASN A 187 3.42 12.83 -11.71
N THR A 188 4.22 12.74 -10.65
CA THR A 188 5.44 13.55 -10.50
C THR A 188 6.65 12.76 -10.00
N GLY A 189 6.45 11.55 -9.45
CA GLY A 189 7.52 10.76 -8.84
C GLY A 189 8.09 11.36 -7.55
N GLN A 190 7.56 12.51 -7.12
CA GLN A 190 7.98 13.22 -5.91
C GLN A 190 7.30 12.64 -4.67
N ASN A 191 7.76 13.07 -3.50
CA ASN A 191 7.17 12.65 -2.23
C ASN A 191 5.69 13.14 -2.13
N PRO A 192 4.81 12.39 -1.43
CA PRO A 192 3.38 12.71 -1.31
C PRO A 192 3.07 14.12 -0.78
N GLY A 193 3.96 14.71 0.03
CA GLY A 193 3.71 15.95 0.76
C GLY A 193 2.67 15.77 1.87
N LEU A 194 2.41 16.85 2.62
CA LEU A 194 1.53 16.81 3.81
C LEU A 194 0.13 16.28 3.49
N GLY A 195 -0.51 16.78 2.43
CA GLY A 195 -1.86 16.35 2.05
C GLY A 195 -1.91 14.87 1.64
N GLY A 196 -0.97 14.42 0.80
CA GLY A 196 -0.91 13.01 0.39
C GLY A 196 -0.63 12.07 1.56
N GLY A 197 0.29 12.45 2.46
CA GLY A 197 0.53 11.71 3.70
C GLY A 197 -0.70 11.64 4.61
N PHE A 198 -1.43 12.75 4.76
CA PHE A 198 -2.61 12.82 5.63
C PHE A 198 -3.75 11.95 5.09
N ILE A 199 -4.03 12.02 3.78
CA ILE A 199 -5.07 11.20 3.12
C ILE A 199 -4.80 9.71 3.35
N ARG A 200 -3.53 9.30 3.24
CA ARG A 200 -3.13 7.90 3.47
C ARG A 200 -3.37 7.45 4.91
N TRP A 201 -3.25 8.36 5.87
CA TRP A 201 -3.46 8.10 7.29
C TRP A 201 -4.94 8.10 7.69
N ILE A 202 -5.72 9.06 7.19
CA ILE A 202 -7.13 9.25 7.61
C ILE A 202 -8.07 8.19 7.03
N ILE A 203 -7.82 7.68 5.82
CA ILE A 203 -8.73 6.72 5.16
C ILE A 203 -8.91 5.42 5.95
N PRO A 204 -7.83 4.75 6.43
CA PRO A 204 -7.98 3.61 7.33
C PRO A 204 -8.74 3.95 8.62
N ILE A 205 -8.57 5.16 9.15
CA ILE A 205 -9.22 5.62 10.40
C ILE A 205 -10.71 5.84 10.17
N VAL A 206 -11.10 6.48 9.08
CA VAL A 206 -12.51 6.61 8.68
C VAL A 206 -13.14 5.23 8.50
N GLY A 207 -12.41 4.30 7.88
CA GLY A 207 -12.82 2.90 7.78
C GLY A 207 -12.96 2.19 9.14
N ALA A 208 -12.20 2.61 10.16
CA ALA A 208 -12.27 2.01 11.49
C ALA A 208 -13.59 2.31 12.21
N PHE A 209 -14.25 3.45 11.91
CA PHE A 209 -15.57 3.76 12.47
C PHE A 209 -16.68 2.80 12.02
N LEU A 210 -16.46 2.04 10.94
CA LEU A 210 -17.33 0.95 10.52
C LEU A 210 -16.95 -0.37 11.23
N CYS A 211 -16.94 -0.34 12.57
CA CYS A 211 -16.60 -1.48 13.43
C CYS A 211 -15.28 -2.17 13.06
N TYR A 212 -14.24 -1.40 12.71
CA TYR A 212 -12.95 -1.87 12.19
C TYR A 212 -12.97 -2.64 10.87
N ILE A 213 -14.13 -3.11 10.39
CA ILE A 213 -14.28 -3.83 9.12
C ILE A 213 -13.80 -2.97 7.96
N GLY A 214 -14.19 -1.69 7.94
CA GLY A 214 -13.77 -0.77 6.89
C GLY A 214 -12.25 -0.56 6.85
N ALA A 215 -11.57 -0.52 8.00
CA ALA A 215 -10.11 -0.41 8.05
C ALA A 215 -9.43 -1.65 7.45
N VAL A 216 -9.92 -2.84 7.79
CA VAL A 216 -9.42 -4.11 7.24
C VAL A 216 -9.62 -4.13 5.71
N LEU A 217 -10.79 -3.73 5.22
CA LEU A 217 -11.05 -3.64 3.77
C LEU A 217 -10.11 -2.64 3.08
N VAL A 218 -9.81 -1.49 3.70
CA VAL A 218 -8.83 -0.54 3.16
C VAL A 218 -7.44 -1.18 3.05
N TYR A 219 -7.00 -1.98 4.01
CA TYR A 219 -5.70 -2.66 3.95
C TYR A 219 -5.68 -3.87 3.01
N LEU A 220 -6.82 -4.53 2.80
CA LEU A 220 -6.97 -5.62 1.84
C LEU A 220 -7.25 -5.14 0.41
N SER A 221 -7.65 -3.88 0.23
CA SER A 221 -7.97 -3.32 -1.07
C SER A 221 -6.90 -3.45 -2.17
N PRO A 222 -5.57 -3.50 -1.89
CA PRO A 222 -4.58 -3.80 -2.92
C PRO A 222 -4.76 -5.17 -3.60
N PHE A 223 -5.36 -6.14 -2.91
CA PHE A 223 -5.65 -7.47 -3.49
C PHE A 223 -6.84 -7.45 -4.46
N PHE A 224 -7.70 -6.43 -4.36
CA PHE A 224 -8.84 -6.21 -5.25
C PHE A 224 -8.52 -5.18 -6.34
N ASP A 225 -7.26 -4.75 -6.45
CA ASP A 225 -6.84 -3.74 -7.41
C ASP A 225 -6.53 -4.35 -8.79
N ASN A 226 -7.52 -4.30 -9.68
CA ASN A 226 -7.41 -4.81 -11.05
C ASN A 226 -6.49 -3.97 -11.97
N SER A 227 -5.95 -2.84 -11.49
CA SER A 227 -5.04 -2.00 -12.29
C SER A 227 -3.61 -2.58 -12.39
N GLY A 228 -3.30 -3.63 -11.61
CA GLY A 228 -1.97 -4.21 -11.51
C GLY A 228 -0.99 -3.38 -10.67
N LYS A 229 -1.40 -2.20 -10.18
CA LYS A 229 -0.55 -1.29 -9.38
C LYS A 229 -0.38 -1.73 -7.92
N LEU A 230 -1.23 -2.65 -7.45
CA LEU A 230 -1.29 -3.10 -6.05
C LEU A 230 -1.49 -1.91 -5.09
N GLN A 231 -2.43 -1.04 -5.41
CA GLN A 231 -2.74 0.17 -4.65
C GLN A 231 -3.89 -0.05 -3.70
N GLY A 232 -3.70 0.38 -2.45
CA GLY A 232 -4.81 0.46 -1.50
C GLY A 232 -5.72 1.65 -1.83
N TRP A 233 -6.95 1.65 -1.32
CA TRP A 233 -7.86 2.80 -1.45
C TRP A 233 -7.23 4.09 -0.89
N HIS A 234 -6.45 3.96 0.19
CA HIS A 234 -5.69 5.05 0.77
C HIS A 234 -4.56 5.56 -0.15
N ASP A 235 -3.91 4.66 -0.89
CA ASP A 235 -2.88 5.01 -1.89
C ASP A 235 -3.52 5.75 -3.07
N ARG A 236 -4.62 5.20 -3.59
CA ARG A 236 -5.37 5.71 -4.74
C ARG A 236 -5.95 7.09 -4.48
N ALA A 237 -6.59 7.28 -3.33
CA ALA A 237 -7.14 8.58 -2.95
C ALA A 237 -6.06 9.66 -2.79
N ALA A 238 -4.84 9.28 -2.38
CA ALA A 238 -3.71 10.19 -2.29
C ALA A 238 -2.98 10.39 -3.64
N GLY A 239 -3.37 9.67 -4.71
CA GLY A 239 -2.67 9.69 -6.00
C GLY A 239 -1.23 9.17 -5.91
N THR A 240 -1.01 8.17 -5.07
CA THR A 240 0.32 7.67 -4.72
C THR A 240 0.50 6.20 -5.05
N ILE A 241 1.73 5.80 -5.28
CA ILE A 241 2.12 4.42 -5.53
C ILE A 241 3.38 4.07 -4.74
N VAL A 242 3.52 2.81 -4.37
CA VAL A 242 4.73 2.30 -3.71
C VAL A 242 5.60 1.62 -4.75
N VAL A 243 6.86 2.02 -4.78
CA VAL A 243 7.87 1.56 -5.73
C VAL A 243 9.07 1.00 -4.98
N LYS A 244 9.84 0.13 -5.63
CA LYS A 244 11.15 -0.27 -5.14
C LYS A 244 12.19 0.80 -5.52
N THR A 245 13.14 1.01 -4.63
CA THR A 245 14.27 1.94 -4.82
C THR A 245 15.59 1.22 -5.08
N LYS A 246 15.61 -0.10 -4.93
CA LYS A 246 16.74 -1.01 -5.16
C LYS A 246 16.22 -2.30 -5.79
#